data_AF-A0A1V9FU68-F1
#
_entry.id   AF-A0A1V9FU68-F1
#
_cell.length_a   1.000
_cell.length_b   1.000
_cell.length_c   1.000
_cell.angle_alpha   90.00
_cell.angle_beta   90.00
_cell.angle_gamma   90.00
#
_symmetry.space_group_name_H-M   'P 1'
#
loop_
_entity.id
_entity.type
_entity.pdbx_description
1 polymer ?
#
loop_
_entity_poly.entity_id
_entity_poly.type
_entity_poly.pdbx_seq_one_letter_code
_entity_poly.pdbx_strand_id
1 'polypeptide(L)'
;MNTLPQTERLTKRLERITVYPNLVSQKKFWLQLYNIEKCVFTVHLYSLAGQQVFKHHIYHSDLHSTHTVELPWHLPRGIYKIAIRYGDSHYVQPIVIQ
;
A
#
# COMPACT_ATOMS: atom_id res chain seq x y z
N MET A 1 -14.76 -2.64 -47.48
CA MET A 1 -13.57 -2.69 -46.61
C MET A 1 -14.07 -2.56 -45.18
N ASN A 2 -14.19 -3.68 -44.47
CA ASN A 2 -14.76 -3.73 -43.12
C ASN A 2 -13.61 -3.51 -42.12
N THR A 3 -13.59 -2.35 -41.47
CA THR A 3 -12.72 -2.07 -40.32
C THR A 3 -13.29 -2.79 -39.11
N LEU A 4 -12.71 -3.94 -38.77
CA LEU A 4 -12.93 -4.58 -37.46
C LEU A 4 -12.30 -3.67 -36.39
N PRO A 5 -13.01 -3.33 -35.29
CA PRO A 5 -12.41 -2.61 -34.20
C PRO A 5 -11.37 -3.52 -33.54
N GLN A 6 -10.12 -3.05 -33.48
CA GLN A 6 -9.08 -3.67 -32.68
C GLN A 6 -9.58 -3.70 -31.24
N THR A 7 -9.97 -4.89 -30.79
CA THR A 7 -10.19 -5.16 -29.37
C THR A 7 -8.85 -5.00 -28.67
N GLU A 8 -8.55 -3.78 -28.22
CA GLU A 8 -7.50 -3.49 -27.25
C GLU A 8 -7.91 -4.16 -25.92
N ARG A 9 -7.77 -5.49 -25.87
CA ARG A 9 -7.56 -6.18 -24.60
C ARG A 9 -6.18 -5.76 -24.13
N LEU A 10 -6.11 -4.57 -23.53
CA LEU A 10 -5.03 -4.19 -22.63
C LEU A 10 -4.95 -5.31 -21.59
N THR A 11 -3.97 -6.19 -21.75
CA THR A 11 -3.60 -7.16 -20.73
C THR A 11 -3.14 -6.36 -19.52
N LYS A 12 -4.08 -5.94 -18.67
CA LYS A 12 -3.77 -5.21 -17.45
C LYS A 12 -2.82 -6.09 -16.65
N ARG A 13 -1.57 -5.65 -16.52
CA ARG A 13 -0.56 -6.38 -15.76
C ARG A 13 -1.09 -6.56 -14.34
N LEU A 14 -0.91 -7.75 -13.78
CA LEU A 14 -1.39 -8.02 -12.43
C LEU A 14 -0.56 -7.17 -11.44
N GLU A 15 -1.21 -6.11 -10.94
CA GLU A 15 -0.71 -5.23 -9.89
C GLU A 15 -0.78 -5.96 -8.55
N ARG A 16 0.27 -5.86 -7.74
CA ARG A 16 0.29 -6.44 -6.40
C ARG A 16 0.92 -5.49 -5.40
N ILE A 17 0.21 -5.31 -4.29
CA ILE A 17 0.68 -4.63 -3.08
C ILE A 17 0.83 -5.70 -1.99
N THR A 18 1.95 -5.67 -1.28
CA THR A 18 2.19 -6.58 -0.16
C THR A 18 2.78 -5.81 1.01
N VAL A 19 2.14 -5.92 2.18
CA VAL A 19 2.62 -5.34 3.43
C VAL A 19 3.12 -6.46 4.33
N TYR A 20 4.39 -6.38 4.74
CA TYR A 20 5.00 -7.38 5.60
C TYR A 20 6.00 -6.76 6.57
N PRO A 21 6.21 -7.32 7.76
CA PRO A 21 5.45 -8.43 8.34
C PRO A 21 4.04 -7.97 8.76
N ASN A 22 3.12 -8.94 8.90
CA ASN A 22 1.81 -8.67 9.50
C ASN A 22 1.93 -8.38 11.02
N LEU A 23 2.91 -9.02 11.67
CA LEU A 23 3.28 -8.79 13.07
C LEU A 23 4.50 -7.86 13.12
N VAL A 24 4.29 -6.63 13.53
CA VAL A 24 5.25 -5.52 13.48
C VAL A 24 5.89 -5.31 14.86
N SER A 25 7.10 -5.84 15.05
CA SER A 25 7.80 -5.78 16.35
C SER A 25 8.79 -4.62 16.51
N GLN A 26 9.28 -4.03 15.41
CA GLN A 26 10.30 -2.98 15.43
C GLN A 26 9.77 -1.61 14.99
N LYS A 27 8.47 -1.37 15.15
CA LYS A 27 7.80 -0.16 14.64
C LYS A 27 8.15 0.13 13.17
N LYS A 28 8.36 -0.90 12.36
CA LYS A 28 8.61 -0.75 10.93
C LYS A 28 8.04 -1.93 10.16
N PHE A 29 7.60 -1.66 8.96
CA PHE A 29 7.18 -2.68 8.00
C PHE A 29 7.66 -2.31 6.61
N TRP A 30 7.59 -3.26 5.70
CA TRP A 30 7.91 -3.12 4.30
C TRP A 30 6.63 -3.13 3.47
N LEU A 31 6.61 -2.22 2.50
CA LEU A 31 5.61 -2.14 1.45
C LEU A 31 6.28 -2.54 0.14
N GLN A 32 5.95 -3.73 -0.37
CA GLN A 32 6.38 -4.16 -1.69
C GLN A 32 5.31 -3.85 -2.73
N LEU A 33 5.74 -3.19 -3.80
CA LEU A 33 4.94 -2.81 -4.96
C LEU A 33 5.42 -3.60 -6.16
N TYR A 34 4.49 -4.18 -6.92
CA TYR A 34 4.80 -4.98 -8.10
C TYR A 34 3.86 -4.65 -9.26
N ASN A 35 4.43 -4.29 -10.41
CA ASN A 35 3.70 -3.83 -11.60
C ASN A 35 2.85 -2.58 -11.36
N ILE A 36 3.22 -1.72 -10.41
CA ILE A 36 2.45 -0.52 -10.11
C ILE A 36 3.14 0.69 -10.72
N GLU A 37 2.35 1.50 -11.44
CA GLU A 37 2.82 2.71 -12.09
C GLU A 37 3.38 3.74 -11.10
N LYS A 38 4.25 4.60 -11.62
CA LYS A 38 4.91 5.65 -10.85
C LYS A 38 3.86 6.62 -10.32
N CYS A 39 3.82 6.79 -9.00
CA CYS A 39 2.87 7.67 -8.35
C CYS A 39 3.30 7.98 -6.91
N VAL A 40 2.51 8.83 -6.24
CA VAL A 40 2.64 9.06 -4.81
C VAL A 40 1.60 8.22 -4.08
N PHE A 41 2.07 7.31 -3.24
CA PHE A 41 1.21 6.55 -2.34
C PHE A 41 1.04 7.31 -1.03
N THR A 42 -0.15 7.22 -0.47
CA THR A 42 -0.38 7.61 0.92
C THR A 42 -0.65 6.38 1.76
N VAL A 43 0.21 6.15 2.74
CA VAL A 43 0.05 5.14 3.77
C VAL A 43 -0.67 5.77 4.95
N HIS A 44 -1.81 5.21 5.30
CA HIS A 44 -2.59 5.57 6.48
C HIS A 44 -2.60 4.40 7.45
N LEU A 45 -2.53 4.70 8.75
CA LEU A 45 -2.79 3.74 9.80
C LEU A 45 -3.98 4.20 10.64
N TYR A 46 -4.92 3.30 10.88
CA TYR A 46 -6.10 3.55 11.69
C TYR A 46 -6.12 2.61 12.89
N SER A 47 -6.52 3.13 14.07
CA SER A 47 -6.83 2.31 15.24
C SER A 47 -8.11 1.49 15.01
N LEU A 48 -8.40 0.53 15.89
CA LEU A 48 -9.67 -0.21 15.87
C LEU A 48 -10.90 0.69 16.00
N ALA A 49 -10.77 1.84 16.69
CA ALA A 49 -11.82 2.85 16.80
C ALA A 49 -12.02 3.67 15.53
N GLY A 50 -11.22 3.46 14.47
CA GLY A 50 -11.28 4.18 13.21
C GLY A 50 -10.54 5.52 13.20
N GLN A 51 -9.85 5.89 14.29
CA GLN A 51 -9.03 7.10 14.34
C GLN A 51 -7.76 6.92 13.51
N GLN A 52 -7.44 7.88 12.64
CA GLN A 52 -6.15 7.92 11.96
C GLN A 52 -5.05 8.28 12.95
N VAL A 53 -4.06 7.40 13.09
CA VAL A 53 -2.94 7.56 14.04
C VAL A 53 -1.60 7.79 13.34
N PHE A 54 -1.52 7.53 12.02
CA PHE A 54 -0.32 7.76 11.22
C PHE A 54 -0.69 8.02 9.77
N LYS A 55 0.10 8.88 9.12
CA LYS A 55 0.03 9.18 7.69
C LYS A 55 1.45 9.40 7.16
N HIS A 56 1.79 8.75 6.04
CA HIS A 56 3.08 8.90 5.39
C HIS A 56 2.93 8.85 3.87
N HIS A 57 3.71 9.66 3.16
CA HIS A 57 3.71 9.69 1.70
C HIS A 57 4.94 8.98 1.19
N ILE A 58 4.76 8.13 0.18
CA ILE A 58 5.83 7.38 -0.46
C ILE A 58 5.86 7.79 -1.92
N TYR A 59 7.01 8.28 -2.36
CA TYR A 59 7.27 8.55 -3.77
C TYR A 59 7.78 7.27 -4.44
N HIS A 60 7.03 6.75 -5.41
CA HIS A 60 7.37 5.54 -6.14
C HIS A 60 7.74 5.88 -7.58
N SER A 61 8.99 5.59 -7.95
CA SER A 61 9.63 5.99 -9.20
C SER A 61 9.80 4.86 -10.23
N ASP A 62 9.53 3.62 -9.83
CA ASP A 62 9.87 2.41 -10.59
C ASP A 62 8.63 1.56 -10.86
N LEU A 63 8.75 0.45 -11.58
CA LEU A 63 7.61 -0.47 -11.78
C LEU A 63 7.45 -1.44 -10.60
N HIS A 64 8.57 -1.69 -9.90
CA HIS A 64 8.67 -2.55 -8.73
C HIS A 64 9.56 -1.88 -7.70
N SER A 65 9.19 -1.95 -6.44
CA SER A 65 9.98 -1.38 -5.36
C SER A 65 9.60 -2.00 -4.03
N THR A 66 10.49 -1.84 -3.05
CA THR A 66 10.20 -2.11 -1.65
C THR A 66 10.52 -0.85 -0.86
N HIS A 67 9.53 -0.35 -0.13
CA HIS A 67 9.66 0.82 0.73
C HIS A 67 9.63 0.39 2.19
N THR A 68 10.58 0.88 2.98
CA THR A 68 10.53 0.75 4.44
C THR A 68 9.66 1.89 4.99
N VAL A 69 8.69 1.55 5.84
CA VAL A 69 7.85 2.52 6.55
C VAL A 69 8.12 2.39 8.02
N GLU A 70 8.59 3.49 8.63
CA GLU A 70 8.79 3.59 10.07
C GLU A 70 7.56 4.19 10.73
N LEU A 71 7.10 3.52 11.79
CA LEU A 71 5.98 3.91 12.61
C LEU A 71 6.46 4.70 13.82
N PRO A 72 5.67 5.68 14.31
CA PRO A 72 6.03 6.41 15.51
C PRO A 72 6.13 5.50 16.74
N TRP A 73 7.15 5.72 17.57
CA TRP A 73 7.42 4.95 18.79
C TRP A 73 6.29 5.02 19.82
N HIS A 74 5.53 6.11 19.83
CA HIS A 74 4.42 6.32 20.76
C HIS A 74 3.16 5.51 20.42
N LEU A 75 3.12 4.81 19.27
CA LEU A 75 1.98 3.96 18.93
C LEU A 75 1.92 2.76 19.88
N PRO A 76 0.81 2.59 20.64
CA PRO A 76 0.67 1.47 21.55
C PRO A 76 0.59 0.14 20.79
N ARG A 77 0.88 -0.94 21.49
CA ARG A 77 0.68 -2.30 20.99
C ARG A 77 -0.78 -2.54 20.67
N GLY A 78 -1.08 -3.31 19.63
CA GLY A 78 -2.45 -3.66 19.29
C GLY A 78 -2.67 -3.91 17.81
N ILE A 79 -3.94 -4.09 17.45
CA ILE A 79 -4.39 -4.31 16.08
C ILE A 79 -4.67 -2.96 15.43
N TYR A 80 -4.17 -2.77 14.22
CA TYR A 80 -4.39 -1.58 13.41
C TYR A 80 -4.82 -2.00 12.00
N LYS A 81 -5.43 -1.06 11.28
CA LYS A 81 -5.71 -1.20 9.85
C LYS A 81 -4.76 -0.30 9.09
N ILE A 82 -3.96 -0.90 8.21
CA ILE A 82 -3.20 -0.13 7.22
C ILE A 82 -4.08 0.08 5.99
N ALA A 83 -4.09 1.29 5.46
CA ALA A 83 -4.70 1.61 4.19
C ALA A 83 -3.68 2.32 3.30
N ILE A 84 -3.48 1.79 2.10
CA ILE A 84 -2.58 2.35 1.08
C ILE A 84 -3.46 2.89 -0.03
N ARG A 85 -3.34 4.20 -0.31
CA ARG A 85 -4.13 4.91 -1.31
C ARG A 85 -3.24 5.46 -2.42
N TYR A 86 -3.67 5.31 -3.67
CA TYR A 86 -3.01 5.86 -4.85
C TYR A 86 -4.04 5.98 -5.98
N GLY A 87 -4.16 7.17 -6.59
CA GLY A 87 -5.26 7.46 -7.52
C GLY A 87 -6.62 7.10 -6.90
N ASP A 88 -7.43 6.34 -7.64
CA ASP A 88 -8.72 5.81 -7.19
C ASP A 88 -8.62 4.44 -6.49
N SER A 89 -7.42 3.86 -6.46
CA SER A 89 -7.18 2.54 -5.88
C SER A 89 -6.89 2.62 -4.38
N HIS A 90 -7.36 1.60 -3.66
CA HIS A 90 -7.06 1.43 -2.26
C HIS A 90 -6.76 -0.04 -1.92
N TYR A 91 -5.78 -0.24 -1.05
CA TYR A 91 -5.44 -1.53 -0.47
C TYR A 91 -5.55 -1.43 1.05
N VAL A 92 -6.17 -2.42 1.68
CA VAL A 92 -6.36 -2.45 3.14
C VAL A 92 -5.94 -3.80 3.68
N GLN A 93 -5.20 -3.79 4.79
CA GLN A 93 -4.80 -5.00 5.51
C GLN A 93 -4.83 -4.70 7.02
N PRO A 94 -5.21 -5.65 7.88
CA PRO A 94 -4.89 -5.53 9.30
C PRO A 94 -3.39 -5.73 9.54
N ILE A 95 -2.84 -5.12 10.57
CA ILE A 95 -1.50 -5.43 11.11
C ILE A 95 -1.57 -5.46 12.63
N VAL A 96 -0.63 -6.15 13.27
CA VAL A 96 -0.48 -6.19 14.72
C VAL A 96 0.84 -5.56 15.11
N ILE A 97 0.80 -4.48 15.91
CA ILE A 97 1.98 -3.83 16.45
C ILE A 97 2.31 -4.43 17.82
N GLN A 98 3.56 -4.84 18.02
CA GLN A 98 4.12 -5.28 19.31
C GLN A 98 4.98 -4.21 19.97
#